data_AF-A0AAU6EIT6-F1
#
_entry.id   AF-A0AAU6EIT6-F1
#
_cell.length_a   1.000
_cell.length_b   1.000
_cell.length_c   1.000
_cell.angle_alpha   90.00
_cell.angle_beta   90.00
_cell.angle_gamma   90.00
#
_symmetry.space_group_name_H-M   'P 1'
#
loop_
_entity.id
_entity.type
_entity.pdbx_description
1 polymer ?
#
loop_
_entity_poly.entity_id
_entity_poly.type
_entity_poly.pdbx_seq_one_letter_code
_entity_poly.pdbx_strand_id
1 'polypeptide(L)' 'MRDLGLRFGALNFVVDHEGRYWFLEVNPCGQWDWNQAATGLPISDAIADELPAMETEFQRSGQEAAFRTRPV' A
#
# COMPACT_ATOMS: atom_id res chain seq x y z
N MET A 1 -4.76 -2.36 13.09
CA MET A 1 -4.43 -1.35 12.05
C MET A 1 -4.47 0.07 12.57
N ARG A 2 -5.59 0.57 13.14
CA ARG A 2 -5.68 1.94 13.67
C ARG A 2 -4.62 2.27 14.73
N ASP A 3 -4.41 1.39 15.70
CA ASP A 3 -3.41 1.60 16.76
C ASP A 3 -1.96 1.56 16.25
N LEU A 4 -1.74 0.97 15.07
CA LEU A 4 -0.44 0.95 14.38
C LEU A 4 -0.27 2.11 13.40
N GLY A 5 -1.31 2.94 13.19
CA GLY A 5 -1.30 4.01 12.19
C GLY A 5 -1.21 3.51 10.74
N LEU A 6 -1.52 2.24 10.48
CA LEU A 6 -1.38 1.63 9.15
C LEU A 6 -2.69 1.71 8.35
N ARG A 7 -2.60 2.20 7.11
CA ARG A 7 -3.70 2.09 6.12
C ARG A 7 -3.69 0.76 5.36
N PHE A 8 -2.52 0.12 5.27
CA PHE A 8 -2.31 -1.18 4.66
C PHE A 8 -1.37 -2.04 5.51
N GLY A 9 -1.56 -3.36 5.47
CA GLY A 9 -0.63 -4.33 6.01
C GLY A 9 -1.00 -5.75 5.59
N ALA A 10 0.00 -6.58 5.31
CA ALA A 10 -0.21 -8.02 5.08
C ALA A 10 -0.08 -8.76 6.41
N LEU A 11 -1.10 -9.54 6.78
CA LEU A 11 -1.12 -10.27 8.04
C LEU A 11 -0.88 -11.75 7.80
N ASN A 12 -0.07 -12.34 8.67
CA ASN A 12 0.19 -13.77 8.67
C ASN A 12 -0.48 -14.42 9.89
N PHE A 13 -1.19 -15.51 9.63
CA PHE A 13 -1.85 -16.34 10.64
C PHE A 13 -1.48 -17.80 10.45
N VAL A 14 -1.54 -18.56 11.54
CA VAL A 14 -1.59 -20.03 11.49
C VAL A 14 -2.84 -20.52 12.20
N VAL A 15 -3.35 -21.66 11.79
CA VAL A 15 -4.54 -22.29 12.40
C VAL A 15 -4.08 -23.58 13.07
N ASP A 16 -4.33 -23.72 14.38
CA ASP A 16 -4.00 -24.95 15.09
C ASP A 16 -5.00 -26.09 14.81
N HIS A 17 -4.74 -27.27 15.37
CA HIS A 17 -5.57 -28.46 15.16
C HIS A 17 -7.00 -28.33 15.73
N GLU A 18 -7.25 -27.35 16.60
CA GLU A 18 -8.57 -27.05 17.15
C GLU A 18 -9.29 -25.94 16.35
N GLY A 19 -8.69 -25.46 15.26
CA GLY A 19 -9.25 -24.40 14.42
C GLY A 19 -9.00 -22.99 14.97
N ARG A 20 -8.16 -22.82 15.99
CA ARG A 20 -7.86 -21.49 16.54
C ARG A 20 -6.83 -20.78 15.67
N TYR A 21 -7.13 -19.53 15.34
CA TYR A 21 -6.24 -18.66 14.60
C TYR A 21 -5.23 -18.01 15.56
N TRP A 22 -3.95 -18.13 15.22
CA TRP A 22 -2.84 -17.51 15.92
C TRP A 22 -2.23 -16.45 15.01
N PHE A 23 -2.20 -15.21 15.49
CA PHE A 23 -1.52 -14.10 14.83
C PHE A 23 -0.02 -14.27 14.93
N LEU A 24 0.69 -14.09 13.81
CA LEU A 24 2.16 -14.13 13.78
C LEU A 24 2.74 -12.72 13.64
N GLU A 25 2.37 -12.03 12.57
CA GLU A 25 2.91 -10.71 12.26
C GLU A 25 1.97 -9.89 11.38
N VAL A 26 2.27 -8.60 11.31
CA VAL A 26 1.79 -7.68 10.28
C VAL A 26 3.00 -7.04 9.62
N ASN A 27 3.10 -7.18 8.29
CA ASN A 27 4.11 -6.51 7.49
C ASN A 27 3.48 -5.29 6.79
N PRO A 28 3.85 -4.05 7.16
CA PRO A 28 3.32 -2.82 6.55
C PRO A 28 3.62 -2.71 5.04
N CYS A 29 4.64 -3.41 4.55
CA CYS A 29 5.06 -3.41 3.14
C CYS A 29 5.03 -4.83 2.56
N GLY A 30 4.17 -5.70 3.08
CA GLY A 30 4.08 -7.09 2.62
C GLY A 30 3.61 -7.20 1.17
N GLN A 31 4.19 -8.15 0.43
CA GLN A 31 3.79 -8.46 -0.94
C GLN A 31 2.37 -9.06 -0.96
N TRP A 32 1.58 -8.67 -1.95
CA TRP A 32 0.16 -9.00 -2.06
C TRP A 32 -0.26 -9.49 -3.45
N ASP A 33 0.57 -9.29 -4.47
CA ASP A 33 0.30 -9.53 -5.88
C ASP A 33 -0.05 -11.00 -6.16
N TRP A 34 0.68 -11.93 -5.55
CA TRP A 34 0.44 -13.37 -5.66
C TRP A 34 -0.90 -13.79 -5.03
N ASN A 35 -1.34 -13.13 -3.94
CA ASN A 35 -2.65 -13.38 -3.34
C ASN A 35 -3.79 -12.92 -4.25
N GLN A 36 -3.64 -11.75 -4.88
CA GLN A 36 -4.59 -11.28 -5.89
C GLN A 36 -4.67 -12.27 -7.06
N ALA A 37 -3.53 -12.71 -7.58
CA ALA A 37 -3.50 -13.69 -8.66
C ALA A 37 -4.17 -15.02 -8.27
N ALA A 38 -3.96 -15.50 -7.04
CA ALA A 38 -4.51 -16.76 -6.55
C ALA A 38 -6.01 -16.71 -6.22
N THR A 39 -6.51 -15.56 -5.76
CA THR A 39 -7.89 -15.42 -5.24
C THR A 39 -8.84 -14.67 -6.18
N GLY A 40 -8.31 -13.92 -7.14
CA GLY A 40 -9.09 -13.01 -7.98
C GLY A 40 -9.62 -11.76 -7.26
N LEU A 41 -9.17 -11.50 -6.02
CA LEU A 41 -9.58 -10.32 -5.27
C LEU A 41 -8.92 -9.05 -5.84
N PRO A 42 -9.64 -7.91 -5.93
CA PRO A 42 -9.13 -6.65 -6.49
C PRO A 42 -8.29 -5.87 -5.45
N ILE A 43 -7.20 -6.46 -4.97
CA ILE A 43 -6.32 -5.87 -3.96
C ILE A 43 -5.65 -4.59 -4.49
N SER A 44 -5.22 -4.59 -5.75
CA SER A 44 -4.62 -3.41 -6.41
C SER A 44 -5.56 -2.22 -6.42
N ASP A 45 -6.84 -2.46 -6.72
CA ASP A 45 -7.85 -1.41 -6.81
C ASP A 45 -8.15 -0.85 -5.42
N ALA A 46 -8.29 -1.73 -4.42
CA ALA A 46 -8.45 -1.32 -3.03
C ALA A 46 -7.25 -0.51 -2.50
N ILE A 47 -6.01 -0.84 -2.90
CA ILE A 47 -4.83 -0.04 -2.54
C ILE A 47 -4.86 1.32 -3.23
N ALA A 48 -5.22 1.37 -4.52
CA ALA A 48 -5.32 2.62 -5.28
C ALA A 48 -6.39 3.56 -4.70
N ASP A 49 -7.53 3.02 -4.27
CA ASP A 49 -8.62 3.78 -3.63
C ASP A 49 -8.20 4.41 -2.30
N GLU A 50 -7.19 3.84 -1.61
CA GLU A 50 -6.67 4.38 -0.36
C GLU A 50 -5.60 5.47 -0.55
N LEU A 51 -5.13 5.69 -1.78
CA LEU A 51 -4.18 6.76 -2.10
C LEU A 51 -4.90 8.11 -2.21
N PRO A 52 -4.29 9.20 -1.70
CA PRO A 52 -4.85 10.53 -1.90
C PRO A 52 -4.88 10.86 -3.40
N ALA A 53 -5.90 11.60 -3.82
CA ALA A 53 -5.93 12.14 -5.17
C ALA A 53 -4.66 12.97 -5.44
N MET A 54 -4.09 12.81 -6.62
CA MET A 54 -2.96 13.64 -7.03
C MET A 54 -3.45 15.10 -7.19
N GLU A 55 -2.97 15.98 -6.32
CA GLU A 55 -3.09 17.43 -6.54
C GLU A 55 -2.25 17.78 -7.77
N THR A 56 -2.90 18.05 -8.90
CA THR A 56 -2.20 18.46 -10.11
C THR A 56 -2.01 19.97 -10.06
N GLU A 57 -1.00 20.43 -9.33
CA GLU A 57 -0.60 21.84 -9.38
C GLU A 57 0.30 22.07 -10.60
N PHE A 58 -0.33 22.29 -11.76
CA PHE A 58 0.39 22.69 -12.97
C PHE A 58 0.80 24.16 -12.84
N GLN A 59 1.97 24.43 -12.27
CA GLN A 59 2.59 25.76 -12.31
C GLN A 59 2.88 26.14 -13.77
N ARG A 60 1.99 26.93 -14.40
CA ARG A 60 2.38 27.73 -15.57
C ARG A 60 3.24 28.89 -15.10
N SER A 61 4.52 28.66 -14.83
CA SER A 61 5.49 29.75 -14.81
C SER A 61 5.91 30.04 -16.25
N GLY A 62 5.64 31.24 -16.74
CA GLY A 62 6.12 31.74 -18.04
C GLY A 62 7.63 31.98 -18.09
N GLN A 63 8.45 31.03 -17.60
CA GLN A 63 9.90 31.04 -17.72
C GLN A 63 10.38 29.60 -17.99
N GLU A 64 11.28 29.47 -18.96
CA GLU A 64 11.84 28.22 -19.46
C GLU A 64 12.29 27.28 -18.33
N ALA A 65 11.83 26.03 -18.41
CA ALA A 65 12.12 25.01 -17.43
C ALA A 65 13.59 24.57 -17.50
N ALA A 66 14.41 25.04 -16.56
CA ALA A 66 15.67 24.40 -16.23
C ALA A 66 15.41 23.31 -15.18
N PHE A 67 15.54 22.04 -15.59
CA PHE A 67 15.43 20.89 -14.69
C PHE A 67 16.59 20.94 -13.68
N ARG A 68 16.32 21.39 -12.45
CA ARG A 68 17.29 21.40 -11.37
C ARG A 68 17.08 20.15 -10.51
N THR A 69 17.88 19.11 -10.73
CA THR A 69 17.98 18.01 -9.78
C THR A 69 18.58 18.55 -8.47
N ARG A 70 17.85 18.43 -7.37
CA ARG A 70 18.45 18.55 -6.03
C ARG A 70 19.27 17.28 -5.77
N PRO A 71 20.57 17.38 -5.42
CA PRO A 71 21.28 16.25 -4.87
C PRO A 71 20.76 15.97 -3.45
N VAL A 72 20.82 14.70 -3.06
CA VAL A 72 20.62 14.23 -1.69
C VAL A 72 21.74 14.76 -0.80
#